data_AF-A0A1A8WJB7-F1
#
_entry.id   AF-A0A1A8WJB7-F1
#
_cell.length_a   1.000
_cell.length_b   1.000
_cell.length_c   1.000
_cell.angle_alpha   90.00
_cell.angle_beta   90.00
_cell.angle_gamma   90.00
#
_symmetry.space_group_name_H-M   'P 1'
#
loop_
_entity.id
_entity.type
_entity.pdbx_description
1 polymer ?
#
loop_
_entity_poly.entity_id
_entity_poly.type
_entity_poly.pdbx_seq_one_letter_code
_entity_poly.pdbx_strand_id
1 'polypeptide(L)'
;MILKGHGSEGSGLCWNINKIYDNNIGDSKNTKNNIKDNGNDTENTNDENSGEINTSNLLLASCASDGSICLWDINKGTKSNEVPRTYGINKVGKGADYNIKIYENTPTLSPLCTWINKNEETTLNDIFFHSKFNNILGVCDDNGYMSIYDIRKKNFFTKPEISYKDHNQPMNTFSFDNFSEYIFASGYSDGLISIWDMRCNKESLLKIDYHTQSINRIKFCLMQSGIFGTCSDDGTACIWDMSRNSESYEQIKKLEDDIYNNPKKIPKQLLFVHGGHIGSVYDMSWANTTTLLAATVGVDNSLQVWNMNEQFMFQ
;
A
#
# COMPACT_ATOMS: atom_id res chain seq x y z
N MET A 1 4.64 -21.27 -3.01
CA MET A 1 5.77 -20.66 -3.73
C MET A 1 6.51 -19.78 -2.73
N ILE A 2 7.83 -19.78 -2.71
CA ILE A 2 8.66 -18.94 -1.83
C ILE A 2 9.36 -17.89 -2.70
N LEU A 3 9.22 -16.62 -2.34
CA LEU A 3 9.90 -15.51 -2.99
C LEU A 3 11.18 -15.22 -2.24
N LYS A 4 12.34 -15.32 -2.91
CA LYS A 4 13.64 -14.95 -2.34
C LYS A 4 14.18 -13.77 -3.13
N GLY A 5 14.71 -12.74 -2.46
CA GLY A 5 15.26 -11.57 -3.14
C GLY A 5 15.96 -10.58 -2.21
N HIS A 6 15.39 -10.33 -1.02
CA HIS A 6 15.95 -9.40 -0.04
C HIS A 6 17.06 -10.06 0.80
N GLY A 7 18.03 -9.25 1.25
CA GLY A 7 19.08 -9.66 2.19
C GLY A 7 18.70 -9.46 3.66
N SER A 8 17.61 -8.75 3.92
CA SER A 8 17.12 -8.34 5.24
C SER A 8 15.60 -8.53 5.39
N GLU A 9 15.04 -8.06 6.50
CA GLU A 9 13.61 -8.14 6.80
C GLU A 9 12.80 -7.26 5.84
N GLY A 10 11.75 -7.85 5.25
CA GLY A 10 10.81 -7.13 4.38
C GLY A 10 9.90 -6.23 5.21
N SER A 11 9.79 -4.97 4.79
CA SER A 11 9.01 -3.93 5.49
C SER A 11 7.67 -3.63 4.81
N GLY A 12 7.62 -3.77 3.49
CA GLY A 12 6.42 -3.51 2.70
C GLY A 12 6.24 -4.52 1.55
N LEU A 13 4.99 -4.77 1.16
CA LEU A 13 4.61 -5.69 0.09
C LEU A 13 3.37 -5.15 -0.63
N CYS A 14 3.41 -5.05 -1.96
CA CYS A 14 2.30 -4.54 -2.75
C CYS A 14 2.12 -5.29 -4.07
N TRP A 15 0.86 -5.56 -4.37
CA TRP A 15 0.43 -6.12 -5.65
C TRP A 15 0.14 -5.02 -6.67
N ASN A 16 0.47 -5.27 -7.93
CA ASN A 16 0.00 -4.47 -9.05
C ASN A 16 -1.34 -5.04 -9.53
N ILE A 17 -2.44 -4.59 -8.93
CA ILE A 17 -3.77 -5.22 -9.06
C ILE A 17 -4.60 -4.62 -10.20
N ASN A 18 -4.08 -3.66 -10.95
CA ASN A 18 -4.84 -2.81 -11.89
C ASN A 18 -5.41 -3.52 -13.13
N LYS A 19 -5.63 -4.84 -13.09
CA LYS A 19 -6.45 -5.63 -14.02
C LYS A 19 -7.39 -6.64 -13.37
N ILE A 20 -7.34 -6.87 -12.06
CA ILE A 20 -8.21 -7.90 -11.44
C ILE A 20 -9.66 -7.40 -11.32
N TYR A 21 -9.89 -6.08 -11.28
CA TYR A 21 -11.23 -5.50 -11.10
C TYR A 21 -11.99 -5.17 -12.40
N ASP A 22 -11.31 -5.09 -13.55
CA ASP A 22 -11.98 -4.81 -14.84
C ASP A 22 -12.66 -6.03 -15.48
N ASN A 23 -12.34 -7.26 -15.04
CA ASN A 23 -12.88 -8.47 -15.66
C ASN A 23 -14.33 -8.82 -15.27
N ASN A 24 -15.03 -7.97 -14.50
CA ASN A 24 -16.42 -8.23 -14.08
C ASN A 24 -17.44 -7.16 -14.51
N ILE A 25 -17.10 -6.26 -15.45
CA ILE A 25 -18.08 -5.39 -16.10
C ILE A 25 -17.96 -5.58 -17.61
N GLY A 26 -18.99 -6.20 -18.21
CA GLY A 26 -18.95 -6.77 -19.54
C GLY A 26 -18.68 -5.80 -20.68
N ASP A 27 -18.00 -6.28 -21.72
CA ASP A 27 -18.69 -6.51 -22.98
C ASP A 27 -17.83 -7.34 -23.96
N SER A 28 -18.48 -8.32 -24.57
CA SER A 28 -17.96 -9.05 -25.72
C SER A 28 -17.72 -8.10 -26.90
N LYS A 29 -16.50 -8.07 -27.45
CA LYS A 29 -16.24 -8.01 -28.90
C LYS A 29 -14.75 -8.15 -29.23
N ASN A 30 -14.46 -9.21 -29.97
CA ASN A 30 -13.41 -9.37 -30.97
C ASN A 30 -12.36 -8.25 -31.10
N THR A 31 -11.08 -8.63 -31.02
CA THR A 31 -10.22 -8.67 -32.21
C THR A 31 -9.02 -9.58 -31.96
N LYS A 32 -8.99 -10.71 -32.67
CA LYS A 32 -7.75 -11.35 -33.11
C LYS A 32 -7.03 -10.35 -34.03
N ASN A 33 -5.72 -10.21 -33.89
CA ASN A 33 -4.83 -10.15 -35.04
C ASN A 33 -3.40 -10.51 -34.62
N ASN A 34 -2.97 -11.66 -35.13
CA ASN A 34 -1.58 -12.07 -35.24
C ASN A 34 -0.88 -11.17 -36.26
N ILE A 35 0.32 -10.70 -35.96
CA ILE A 35 1.37 -10.51 -36.97
C ILE A 35 2.66 -11.10 -36.40
N LYS A 36 3.15 -12.15 -37.06
CA LYS A 36 4.52 -12.64 -36.98
C LYS A 36 5.36 -11.74 -37.87
N ASP A 37 6.52 -11.30 -37.39
CA ASP A 37 7.65 -11.03 -38.27
C ASP A 37 8.90 -11.64 -37.66
N ASN A 38 9.52 -12.51 -38.46
CA ASN A 38 10.83 -13.11 -38.22
C ASN A 38 11.89 -12.12 -38.72
N GLY A 39 12.91 -11.88 -37.89
CA GLY A 39 14.17 -11.26 -38.31
C GLY A 39 15.25 -11.68 -37.33
N ASN A 40 16.07 -12.64 -37.73
CA ASN A 40 17.33 -12.95 -37.07
C ASN A 40 18.27 -11.76 -37.24
N ASP A 41 18.89 -11.30 -36.16
CA ASP A 41 20.28 -10.84 -36.19
C ASP A 41 20.91 -11.10 -34.83
N THR A 42 21.94 -11.93 -34.85
CA THR A 42 22.78 -12.28 -33.71
C THR A 42 23.87 -11.22 -33.55
N GLU A 43 23.84 -10.45 -32.47
CA GLU A 43 25.05 -9.81 -31.92
C GLU A 43 25.15 -10.08 -30.42
N ASN A 44 26.22 -10.78 -30.06
CA ASN A 44 26.66 -11.01 -28.69
C ASN A 44 27.30 -9.73 -28.15
N THR A 45 26.66 -9.10 -27.18
CA THR A 45 27.34 -8.27 -26.18
C THR A 45 26.74 -8.56 -24.80
N ASN A 46 27.61 -8.74 -23.80
CA ASN A 46 27.27 -9.08 -22.43
C ASN A 46 26.34 -8.02 -21.79
N ASP A 47 25.03 -8.27 -21.81
CA ASP A 47 24.04 -7.44 -21.14
C ASP A 47 23.58 -8.11 -19.84
N GLU A 48 23.81 -7.43 -18.72
CA GLU A 48 23.20 -7.78 -17.44
C GLU A 48 21.67 -7.60 -17.56
N ASN A 49 20.97 -8.74 -17.59
CA ASN A 49 19.52 -8.98 -17.43
C ASN A 49 18.65 -7.76 -17.04
N SER A 50 18.39 -6.86 -17.99
CA SER A 50 17.26 -5.94 -17.94
C SER A 50 16.17 -6.43 -18.88
N GLY A 51 15.54 -7.55 -18.50
CA GLY A 51 14.37 -8.05 -19.22
C GLY A 51 13.27 -6.99 -19.19
N GLU A 52 12.74 -6.62 -20.36
CA GLU A 52 11.66 -5.62 -20.46
C GLU A 52 10.50 -5.95 -19.51
N ILE A 53 10.18 -5.02 -18.61
CA ILE A 53 9.11 -5.19 -17.62
C ILE A 53 7.76 -4.98 -18.31
N ASN A 54 7.00 -6.06 -18.47
CA ASN A 54 5.62 -5.97 -18.93
C ASN A 54 4.69 -5.60 -17.78
N THR A 55 4.26 -4.33 -17.77
CA THR A 55 3.35 -3.74 -16.77
C THR A 55 1.92 -4.30 -16.80
N SER A 56 1.59 -5.14 -17.78
CA SER A 56 0.30 -5.83 -17.87
C SER A 56 0.26 -7.18 -17.15
N ASN A 57 1.40 -7.68 -16.66
CA ASN A 57 1.49 -8.92 -15.91
C ASN A 57 1.08 -8.72 -14.44
N LEU A 58 0.78 -9.82 -13.75
CA LEU A 58 0.54 -9.79 -12.31
C LEU A 58 1.88 -9.62 -11.59
N LEU A 59 2.21 -8.36 -11.30
CA LEU A 59 3.44 -7.98 -10.64
C LEU A 59 3.24 -7.90 -9.12
N LEU A 60 4.27 -8.29 -8.40
CA LEU A 60 4.37 -8.14 -6.95
C LEU A 60 5.67 -7.39 -6.66
N ALA A 61 5.61 -6.36 -5.81
CA ALA A 61 6.79 -5.63 -5.37
C ALA A 61 6.90 -5.70 -3.85
N SER A 62 8.12 -5.71 -3.32
CA SER A 62 8.38 -5.51 -1.89
C SER A 62 9.61 -4.66 -1.68
N CYS A 63 9.66 -4.03 -0.51
CA CYS A 63 10.80 -3.30 0.01
C CYS A 63 11.29 -3.92 1.32
N ALA A 64 12.54 -3.63 1.68
CA ALA A 64 13.17 -4.14 2.88
C ALA A 64 14.00 -3.07 3.60
N SER A 65 14.42 -3.40 4.83
CA SER A 65 15.20 -2.53 5.69
C SER A 65 16.63 -2.27 5.19
N ASP A 66 17.17 -3.12 4.31
CA ASP A 66 18.45 -2.91 3.62
C ASP A 66 18.37 -1.91 2.45
N GLY A 67 17.24 -1.25 2.22
CA GLY A 67 17.08 -0.32 1.12
C GLY A 67 16.78 -0.99 -0.22
N SER A 68 16.59 -2.32 -0.25
CA SER A 68 16.36 -3.05 -1.48
C SER A 68 14.88 -3.12 -1.86
N ILE A 69 14.62 -3.08 -3.16
CA ILE A 69 13.31 -3.31 -3.76
C ILE A 69 13.42 -4.51 -4.69
N CYS A 70 12.49 -5.44 -4.54
CA CYS A 70 12.38 -6.58 -5.43
C CYS A 70 11.04 -6.54 -6.17
N LEU A 71 11.06 -6.92 -7.44
CA LEU A 71 9.88 -7.06 -8.28
C LEU A 71 9.80 -8.49 -8.80
N TRP A 72 8.64 -9.12 -8.71
CA TRP A 72 8.37 -10.46 -9.25
C TRP A 72 7.24 -10.41 -10.26
N ASP A 73 7.37 -11.24 -11.29
CA ASP A 73 6.26 -11.61 -12.18
C ASP A 73 5.75 -12.99 -11.76
N ILE A 74 4.58 -13.00 -11.12
CA ILE A 74 4.01 -14.22 -10.54
C ILE A 74 3.63 -15.23 -11.63
N ASN A 75 3.31 -14.77 -12.85
CA ASN A 75 2.95 -15.65 -13.96
C ASN A 75 4.16 -16.48 -14.43
N LYS A 76 5.40 -16.00 -14.24
CA LYS A 76 6.62 -16.76 -14.57
C LYS A 76 6.89 -17.89 -13.58
N GLY A 77 6.32 -17.82 -12.37
CA GLY A 77 6.51 -18.82 -11.31
C GLY A 77 5.66 -20.09 -11.46
N THR A 78 4.72 -20.14 -12.41
CA THR A 78 3.84 -21.29 -12.60
C THR A 78 4.19 -22.08 -13.86
N LYS A 79 5.20 -22.95 -13.78
CA LYS A 79 5.21 -24.22 -14.52
C LYS A 79 4.95 -25.36 -13.54
N SER A 80 3.77 -25.39 -12.91
CA SER A 80 3.39 -26.45 -11.98
C SER A 80 2.69 -27.60 -12.72
N ASN A 81 3.44 -28.46 -13.39
CA ASN A 81 2.99 -29.83 -13.67
C ASN A 81 3.50 -30.83 -12.61
N GLU A 82 4.24 -30.38 -11.59
CA GLU A 82 4.85 -31.24 -10.58
C GLU A 82 4.64 -30.72 -9.14
N VAL A 83 3.43 -30.30 -8.78
CA VAL A 83 3.10 -30.09 -7.36
C VAL A 83 2.33 -31.33 -6.88
N PRO A 84 2.93 -32.21 -6.06
CA PRO A 84 2.18 -33.29 -5.44
C PRO A 84 1.08 -32.69 -4.57
N ARG A 85 -0.18 -32.99 -4.88
CA ARG A 85 -1.32 -32.70 -4.00
C ARG A 85 -1.24 -33.65 -2.81
N THR A 86 -0.56 -33.28 -1.73
CA THR A 86 -0.69 -34.00 -0.47
C THR A 86 -1.81 -33.39 0.36
N TYR A 87 -2.93 -34.10 0.42
CA TYR A 87 -3.99 -33.88 1.38
C TYR A 87 -3.43 -34.08 2.80
N GLY A 88 -3.39 -33.02 3.60
CA GLY A 88 -3.09 -33.12 5.02
C GLY A 88 -4.25 -33.82 5.73
N ILE A 89 -4.13 -35.12 5.98
CA ILE A 89 -5.03 -35.82 6.90
C ILE A 89 -4.45 -35.64 8.30
N ASN A 90 -5.11 -34.84 9.13
CA ASN A 90 -4.87 -34.86 10.57
C ASN A 90 -5.41 -36.17 11.13
N LYS A 91 -4.52 -37.11 11.47
CA LYS A 91 -4.84 -38.15 12.46
C LYS A 91 -4.08 -37.85 13.74
N VAL A 92 -4.83 -37.97 14.83
CA VAL A 92 -4.40 -37.96 16.23
C VAL A 92 -4.37 -36.56 16.85
N GLY A 93 -5.41 -36.25 17.63
CA GLY A 93 -5.55 -35.01 18.40
C GLY A 93 -4.42 -34.80 19.42
N LYS A 94 -3.38 -34.10 18.99
CA LYS A 94 -2.41 -33.40 19.83
C LYS A 94 -2.23 -31.97 19.31
N GLY A 95 -1.87 -31.07 20.22
CA GLY A 95 -1.83 -29.62 20.02
C GLY A 95 -1.08 -29.21 18.76
N ALA A 96 -1.59 -28.18 18.09
CA ALA A 96 -1.00 -27.66 16.87
C ALA A 96 0.44 -27.19 17.14
N ASP A 97 1.42 -27.94 16.66
CA ASP A 97 2.81 -27.47 16.59
C ASP A 97 2.85 -26.28 15.64
N TYR A 98 3.19 -25.10 16.16
CA TYR A 98 3.38 -23.84 15.41
C TYR A 98 4.63 -23.85 14.50
N ASN A 99 5.14 -25.02 14.12
CA ASN A 99 6.23 -25.12 13.18
C ASN A 99 5.68 -24.89 11.77
N ILE A 100 6.05 -23.76 11.15
CA ILE A 100 5.83 -23.52 9.73
C ILE A 100 6.54 -24.64 8.96
N LYS A 101 5.77 -25.65 8.53
CA LYS A 101 6.29 -26.75 7.72
C LYS A 101 6.58 -26.22 6.33
N ILE A 102 7.84 -25.94 6.05
CA ILE A 102 8.33 -25.69 4.70
C ILE A 102 8.23 -27.03 3.96
N TYR A 103 7.26 -27.18 3.07
CA TYR A 103 7.12 -28.40 2.29
C TYR A 103 8.32 -28.52 1.34
N GLU A 104 8.95 -29.71 1.32
CA GLU A 104 10.22 -30.01 0.61
C GLU A 104 10.19 -29.66 -0.90
N ASN A 105 8.99 -29.52 -1.49
CA ASN A 105 8.78 -29.17 -2.90
C ASN A 105 8.12 -27.81 -3.11
N THR A 106 8.32 -26.84 -2.21
CA THR A 106 7.79 -25.48 -2.41
C THR A 106 8.53 -24.78 -3.57
N PRO A 107 7.86 -24.42 -4.68
CA PRO A 107 8.54 -23.78 -5.80
C PRO A 107 9.11 -22.43 -5.35
N THR A 108 10.36 -22.14 -5.70
CA THR A 108 11.00 -20.84 -5.41
C THR A 108 10.99 -19.98 -6.66
N LEU A 109 10.70 -18.69 -6.50
CA LEU A 109 10.72 -17.72 -7.59
C LEU A 109 11.76 -16.63 -7.28
N SER A 110 12.72 -16.49 -8.18
CA SER A 110 13.68 -15.39 -8.18
C SER A 110 13.01 -14.09 -8.61
N PRO A 111 13.48 -12.92 -8.13
CA PRO A 111 12.92 -11.65 -8.54
C PRO A 111 13.23 -11.43 -10.03
N LEU A 112 12.30 -10.77 -10.72
CA LEU A 112 12.53 -10.25 -12.06
C LEU A 112 13.67 -9.23 -12.02
N CYS A 113 13.64 -8.35 -11.00
CA CYS A 113 14.66 -7.36 -10.74
C CYS A 113 14.80 -7.14 -9.23
N THR A 114 16.03 -6.94 -8.78
CA THR A 114 16.35 -6.45 -7.43
C THR A 114 17.16 -5.17 -7.60
N TRP A 115 16.69 -4.10 -6.99
CA TRP A 115 17.38 -2.82 -6.97
C TRP A 115 17.84 -2.49 -5.56
N ILE A 116 19.05 -1.96 -5.44
CA ILE A 116 19.68 -1.57 -4.18
C ILE A 116 20.38 -0.24 -4.42
N ASN A 117 20.13 0.74 -3.55
CA ASN A 117 20.78 2.04 -3.64
C ASN A 117 22.14 1.93 -2.95
N LYS A 118 23.20 1.77 -3.73
CA LYS A 118 24.57 1.62 -3.21
C LYS A 118 25.14 2.90 -2.60
N ASN A 119 24.51 4.05 -2.84
CA ASN A 119 25.04 5.35 -2.43
C ASN A 119 24.44 5.84 -1.10
N GLU A 120 23.23 5.42 -0.77
CA GLU A 120 22.52 5.79 0.46
C GLU A 120 21.79 4.53 1.00
N GLU A 121 22.34 3.92 2.05
CA GLU A 121 21.67 2.83 2.76
C GLU A 121 20.62 3.44 3.69
N THR A 122 19.38 3.48 3.21
CA THR A 122 18.22 3.92 4.00
C THR A 122 17.22 2.78 4.08
N THR A 123 16.70 2.56 5.27
CA THR A 123 15.58 1.67 5.57
C THR A 123 14.33 2.16 4.82
N LEU A 124 13.74 1.28 4.03
CA LEU A 124 12.45 1.50 3.40
C LEU A 124 11.37 0.93 4.30
N ASN A 125 10.25 1.62 4.47
CA ASN A 125 9.21 1.25 5.42
C ASN A 125 7.96 0.67 4.76
N ASP A 126 7.58 1.19 3.60
CA ASP A 126 6.39 0.74 2.88
C ASP A 126 6.54 1.02 1.37
N ILE A 127 5.73 0.31 0.58
CA ILE A 127 5.78 0.34 -0.88
C ILE A 127 4.38 0.17 -1.46
N PHE A 128 4.03 0.98 -2.46
CA PHE A 128 2.75 0.86 -3.15
C PHE A 128 2.89 1.10 -4.65
N PHE A 129 2.21 0.26 -5.44
CA PHE A 129 1.88 0.63 -6.81
C PHE A 129 0.83 1.73 -6.81
N HIS A 130 0.93 2.63 -7.79
CA HIS A 130 -0.10 3.62 -8.01
C HIS A 130 -1.42 2.96 -8.43
N SER A 131 -2.54 3.39 -7.85
CA SER A 131 -3.88 2.83 -8.05
C SER A 131 -4.35 2.86 -9.51
N LYS A 132 -3.88 3.82 -10.30
CA LYS A 132 -4.25 3.98 -11.73
C LYS A 132 -3.11 3.77 -12.73
N PHE A 133 -1.86 3.86 -12.28
CA PHE A 133 -0.69 3.90 -13.17
C PHE A 133 0.22 2.71 -12.85
N ASN A 134 0.07 1.62 -13.60
CA ASN A 134 0.73 0.33 -13.30
C ASN A 134 2.25 0.38 -13.36
N ASN A 135 2.81 1.43 -13.95
CA ASN A 135 4.23 1.64 -14.09
C ASN A 135 4.83 2.49 -12.95
N ILE A 136 4.00 3.08 -12.10
CA ILE A 136 4.43 3.98 -11.03
C ILE A 136 4.47 3.20 -9.72
N LEU A 137 5.62 3.28 -9.05
CA LEU A 137 5.88 2.68 -7.74
C LEU A 137 6.30 3.77 -6.77
N GLY A 138 5.55 3.93 -5.68
CA GLY A 138 5.92 4.77 -4.55
C GLY A 138 6.64 3.94 -3.48
N VAL A 139 7.53 4.58 -2.74
CA VAL A 139 8.30 3.98 -1.65
C VAL A 139 8.51 5.04 -0.56
N CYS A 140 8.50 4.65 0.71
CA CYS A 140 8.83 5.55 1.81
C CYS A 140 10.01 5.08 2.65
N ASP A 141 10.69 6.02 3.31
CA ASP A 141 11.91 5.77 4.07
C ASP A 141 11.96 6.45 5.45
N ASP A 142 12.98 6.08 6.24
CA ASP A 142 13.25 6.65 7.56
C ASP A 142 13.76 8.10 7.52
N ASN A 143 14.17 8.59 6.36
CA ASN A 143 14.57 10.00 6.18
C ASN A 143 13.37 10.92 5.96
N GLY A 144 12.14 10.37 5.94
CA GLY A 144 10.89 11.10 5.79
C GLY A 144 10.53 11.40 4.34
N TYR A 145 11.19 10.74 3.37
CA TYR A 145 10.83 10.89 1.97
C TYR A 145 9.77 9.89 1.55
N MET A 146 8.83 10.36 0.73
CA MET A 146 8.10 9.51 -0.22
C MET A 146 8.74 9.70 -1.59
N SER A 147 9.23 8.63 -2.20
CA SER A 147 9.87 8.66 -3.51
C SER A 147 9.06 7.86 -4.52
N ILE A 148 8.86 8.46 -5.69
CA ILE A 148 8.15 7.84 -6.82
C ILE A 148 9.14 7.47 -7.91
N TYR A 149 8.95 6.27 -8.44
CA TYR A 149 9.78 5.69 -9.49
C TYR A 149 8.91 5.13 -10.63
N ASP A 150 9.42 5.18 -11.87
CA ASP A 150 8.77 4.56 -13.05
C ASP A 150 9.47 3.27 -13.43
N ILE A 151 8.83 2.11 -13.18
CA ILE A 151 9.43 0.75 -13.32
C ILE A 151 9.91 0.45 -14.74
N ARG A 152 9.53 1.25 -15.74
CA ARG A 152 9.95 1.06 -17.13
C ARG A 152 11.34 1.64 -17.41
N LYS A 153 11.87 2.51 -16.54
CA LYS A 153 13.16 3.18 -16.77
C LYS A 153 14.32 2.27 -16.40
N LYS A 154 15.36 2.22 -17.25
CA LYS A 154 16.58 1.43 -17.01
C LYS A 154 17.30 1.81 -15.70
N ASN A 155 17.24 3.08 -15.32
CA ASN A 155 17.83 3.61 -14.08
C ASN A 155 16.81 3.73 -12.94
N PHE A 156 15.81 2.85 -12.92
CA PHE A 156 14.64 2.90 -12.04
C PHE A 156 14.93 3.33 -10.60
N PHE A 157 16.04 2.87 -10.00
CA PHE A 157 16.31 3.05 -8.59
C PHE A 157 17.53 3.92 -8.26
N THR A 158 18.27 4.42 -9.26
CA THR A 158 19.43 5.29 -8.98
C THR A 158 19.00 6.73 -8.70
N LYS A 159 17.81 7.12 -9.16
CA LYS A 159 17.25 8.44 -8.91
C LYS A 159 15.71 8.39 -8.93
N PRO A 160 15.03 8.93 -7.90
CA PRO A 160 13.58 9.08 -7.95
C PRO A 160 13.15 10.11 -9.00
N GLU A 161 11.99 9.89 -9.61
CA GLU A 161 11.38 10.86 -10.53
C GLU A 161 10.92 12.10 -9.78
N ILE A 162 10.31 11.86 -8.63
CA ILE A 162 9.82 12.90 -7.73
C ILE A 162 9.87 12.38 -6.30
N SER A 163 10.26 13.24 -5.38
CA SER A 163 10.27 12.95 -3.95
C SER A 163 9.51 14.04 -3.19
N TYR A 164 8.83 13.63 -2.12
CA TYR A 164 8.02 14.48 -1.25
C TYR A 164 8.58 14.35 0.15
N LYS A 165 8.71 15.49 0.83
CA LYS A 165 9.19 15.53 2.21
C LYS A 165 8.59 16.73 2.91
N ASP A 166 8.01 16.48 4.07
CA ASP A 166 7.45 17.51 4.93
C ASP A 166 8.51 17.98 5.94
N HIS A 167 9.01 17.03 6.74
CA HIS A 167 9.99 17.25 7.81
C HIS A 167 10.90 16.02 7.99
N ASN A 168 11.88 16.14 8.90
CA ASN A 168 12.87 15.10 9.18
C ASN A 168 12.36 14.09 10.22
N GLN A 169 11.25 13.41 9.95
CA GLN A 169 10.78 12.28 10.75
C GLN A 169 10.55 11.07 9.84
N PRO A 170 10.83 9.83 10.33
CA PRO A 170 10.54 8.61 9.59
C PRO A 170 9.11 8.57 9.08
N MET A 171 8.97 8.27 7.79
CA MET A 171 7.68 8.05 7.16
C MET A 171 7.43 6.54 7.13
N ASN A 172 6.55 6.08 8.01
CA ASN A 172 6.33 4.64 8.21
C ASN A 172 5.46 4.02 7.13
N THR A 173 4.60 4.82 6.51
CA THR A 173 3.58 4.34 5.58
C THR A 173 3.02 5.49 4.74
N PHE A 174 2.42 5.14 3.60
CA PHE A 174 1.65 6.05 2.79
C PHE A 174 0.59 5.26 2.02
N SER A 175 -0.36 5.93 1.39
CA SER A 175 -1.36 5.28 0.54
C SER A 175 -1.83 6.24 -0.54
N PHE A 176 -1.92 5.76 -1.78
CA PHE A 176 -2.55 6.49 -2.87
C PHE A 176 -4.08 6.41 -2.75
N ASP A 177 -4.78 7.48 -3.14
CA ASP A 177 -6.22 7.41 -3.35
C ASP A 177 -6.51 6.46 -4.52
N ASN A 178 -7.54 5.63 -4.36
CA ASN A 178 -7.97 4.69 -5.41
C ASN A 178 -8.71 5.42 -6.54
N PHE A 179 -9.27 6.59 -6.26
CA PHE A 179 -10.13 7.33 -7.18
C PHE A 179 -9.46 8.57 -7.77
N SER A 180 -8.68 9.30 -6.98
CA SER A 180 -7.88 10.42 -7.47
C SER A 180 -6.51 9.95 -7.97
N GLU A 181 -6.06 10.49 -9.10
CA GLU A 181 -4.78 10.11 -9.73
C GLU A 181 -3.57 10.84 -9.13
N TYR A 182 -3.81 11.85 -8.30
CA TYR A 182 -2.78 12.76 -7.83
C TYR A 182 -2.75 12.87 -6.31
N ILE A 183 -3.62 12.17 -5.58
CA ILE A 183 -3.70 12.33 -4.13
C ILE A 183 -3.11 11.10 -3.44
N PHE A 184 -2.29 11.36 -2.43
CA PHE A 184 -1.85 10.36 -1.47
C PHE A 184 -1.77 10.97 -0.07
N ALA A 185 -1.76 10.09 0.93
CA ALA A 185 -1.59 10.43 2.33
C ALA A 185 -0.35 9.72 2.87
N SER A 186 0.43 10.40 3.71
CA SER A 186 1.59 9.86 4.40
C SER A 186 1.40 9.89 5.91
N GLY A 187 1.92 8.87 6.59
CA GLY A 187 1.91 8.76 8.04
C GLY A 187 3.31 8.69 8.61
N TYR A 188 3.57 9.52 9.61
CA TYR A 188 4.89 9.68 10.22
C TYR A 188 4.96 9.08 11.62
N SER A 189 6.19 8.84 12.07
CA SER A 189 6.50 8.30 13.41
C SER A 189 6.16 9.24 14.57
N ASP A 190 5.94 10.53 14.31
CA ASP A 190 5.53 11.52 15.31
C ASP A 190 4.01 11.69 15.42
N GLY A 191 3.22 10.92 14.66
CA GLY A 191 1.75 11.02 14.66
C GLY A 191 1.19 12.00 13.62
N LEU A 192 2.05 12.68 12.84
CA LEU A 192 1.59 13.57 11.79
C LEU A 192 1.03 12.78 10.60
N ILE A 193 -0.09 13.27 10.04
CA ILE A 193 -0.58 12.85 8.73
C ILE A 193 -0.42 14.01 7.76
N SER A 194 0.22 13.78 6.61
CA SER A 194 0.29 14.78 5.54
C SER A 194 -0.41 14.27 4.28
N ILE A 195 -1.26 15.12 3.69
CA ILE A 195 -1.95 14.87 2.44
C ILE A 195 -1.24 15.63 1.33
N TRP A 196 -1.08 15.00 0.18
CA TRP A 196 -0.25 15.52 -0.89
C TRP A 196 -0.94 15.51 -2.24
N ASP A 197 -0.57 16.48 -3.08
CA ASP A 197 -0.83 16.45 -4.51
C ASP A 197 0.45 16.04 -5.24
N MET A 198 0.41 14.97 -6.01
CA MET A 198 1.55 14.46 -6.77
C MET A 198 2.05 15.44 -7.83
N ARG A 199 1.26 16.45 -8.18
CA ARG A 199 1.65 17.50 -9.12
C ARG A 199 2.45 18.61 -8.43
N CYS A 200 2.43 18.68 -7.10
CA CYS A 200 3.11 19.70 -6.31
C CYS A 200 3.94 19.07 -5.19
N ASN A 201 5.25 18.96 -5.39
CA ASN A 201 6.18 18.39 -4.40
C ASN A 201 6.80 19.41 -3.44
N LYS A 202 6.32 20.66 -3.43
CA LYS A 202 6.88 21.71 -2.58
C LYS A 202 6.36 21.67 -1.16
N GLU A 203 5.07 21.38 -1.00
CA GLU A 203 4.39 21.34 0.29
C GLU A 203 3.19 20.40 0.25
N SER A 204 2.83 19.85 1.41
CA SER A 204 1.62 19.07 1.59
C SER A 204 0.38 19.96 1.48
N LEU A 205 -0.71 19.46 0.89
CA LEU A 205 -2.00 20.13 0.83
C LEU A 205 -2.63 20.36 2.22
N LEU A 206 -2.47 19.38 3.11
CA LEU A 206 -3.06 19.40 4.44
C LEU A 206 -2.17 18.62 5.40
N LYS A 207 -2.06 19.12 6.63
CA LYS A 207 -1.41 18.44 7.74
C LYS A 207 -2.44 18.23 8.84
N ILE A 208 -2.54 17.01 9.33
CA ILE A 208 -3.46 16.63 10.40
C ILE A 208 -2.62 16.13 11.57
N ASP A 209 -2.61 16.92 12.63
CA ASP A 209 -1.94 16.62 13.89
C ASP A 209 -3.00 16.24 14.92
N TYR A 210 -3.11 14.95 15.20
CA TYR A 210 -4.14 14.39 16.10
C TYR A 210 -3.67 13.13 16.81
N HIS A 211 -3.09 12.17 16.07
CA HIS A 211 -2.49 11.00 16.69
C HIS A 211 -1.36 11.43 17.60
N THR A 212 -1.31 10.83 18.79
CA THR A 212 -0.33 11.24 19.82
C THR A 212 0.96 10.43 19.77
N GLN A 213 0.99 9.40 18.92
CA GLN A 213 2.12 8.49 18.73
C GLN A 213 2.23 8.11 17.25
N SER A 214 3.27 7.34 16.93
CA SER A 214 3.60 6.83 15.60
C SER A 214 2.39 6.28 14.85
N ILE A 215 2.29 6.66 13.58
CA ILE A 215 1.32 6.08 12.65
C ILE A 215 1.93 4.81 12.07
N ASN A 216 1.24 3.69 12.26
CA ASN A 216 1.70 2.40 11.80
C ASN A 216 1.25 2.12 10.36
N ARG A 217 -0.01 2.39 10.03
CA ARG A 217 -0.55 2.24 8.67
C ARG A 217 -1.53 3.34 8.31
N ILE A 218 -1.52 3.70 7.02
CA ILE A 218 -2.55 4.50 6.37
C ILE A 218 -3.10 3.71 5.20
N LYS A 219 -4.42 3.67 5.03
CA LYS A 219 -5.09 3.02 3.90
C LYS A 219 -6.25 3.85 3.40
N PHE A 220 -6.20 4.24 2.13
CA PHE A 220 -7.38 4.80 1.46
C PHE A 220 -8.49 3.76 1.36
N CYS A 221 -9.73 4.23 1.52
CA CYS A 221 -10.91 3.42 1.33
C CYS A 221 -10.99 2.94 -0.13
N LEU A 222 -11.35 1.68 -0.32
CA LEU A 222 -11.50 1.09 -1.65
C LEU A 222 -12.80 1.53 -2.35
N MET A 223 -13.76 2.06 -1.60
CA MET A 223 -15.10 2.36 -2.10
C MET A 223 -15.39 3.83 -2.33
N GLN A 224 -14.73 4.72 -1.60
CA GLN A 224 -15.01 6.15 -1.63
C GLN A 224 -13.73 6.96 -1.70
N SER A 225 -13.67 7.89 -2.66
CA SER A 225 -12.62 8.89 -2.75
C SER A 225 -12.67 9.82 -1.56
N GLY A 226 -11.52 10.30 -1.11
CA GLY A 226 -11.47 11.26 0.00
C GLY A 226 -11.40 10.63 1.38
N ILE A 227 -11.83 9.37 1.52
CA ILE A 227 -11.85 8.66 2.80
C ILE A 227 -10.62 7.78 2.95
N PHE A 228 -9.95 7.90 4.09
CA PHE A 228 -8.84 7.01 4.45
C PHE A 228 -8.87 6.70 5.95
N GLY A 229 -8.26 5.59 6.30
CA GLY A 229 -8.09 5.17 7.67
C GLY A 229 -6.63 5.20 8.09
N THR A 230 -6.39 5.43 9.37
CA THR A 230 -5.07 5.34 10.00
C THR A 230 -5.13 4.46 11.24
N CYS A 231 -4.02 3.82 11.58
CA CYS A 231 -3.84 3.15 12.86
C CYS A 231 -2.50 3.57 13.50
N SER A 232 -2.49 3.65 14.83
CA SER A 232 -1.37 4.25 15.58
C SER A 232 -1.01 3.45 16.83
N ASP A 233 0.21 3.70 17.31
CA ASP A 233 0.70 3.26 18.61
C ASP A 233 -0.08 3.86 19.80
N ASP A 234 -0.87 4.93 19.57
CA ASP A 234 -1.75 5.49 20.60
C ASP A 234 -2.96 4.61 20.95
N GLY A 235 -3.10 3.47 20.28
CA GLY A 235 -4.15 2.49 20.50
C GLY A 235 -5.46 2.81 19.81
N THR A 236 -5.47 3.79 18.91
CA THR A 236 -6.65 4.16 18.13
C THR A 236 -6.47 3.85 16.64
N ALA A 237 -7.58 3.51 16.00
CA ALA A 237 -7.71 3.62 14.55
C ALA A 237 -8.69 4.76 14.23
N CYS A 238 -8.30 5.66 13.33
CA CYS A 238 -9.10 6.83 12.99
C CYS A 238 -9.50 6.79 11.53
N ILE A 239 -10.71 7.25 11.21
CA ILE A 239 -11.16 7.44 9.84
C ILE A 239 -11.29 8.93 9.55
N TRP A 240 -10.85 9.31 8.37
CA TRP A 240 -10.72 10.68 7.93
C TRP A 240 -11.44 10.90 6.61
N ASP A 241 -12.00 12.09 6.43
CA ASP A 241 -12.54 12.55 5.16
C ASP A 241 -11.94 13.90 4.78
N MET A 242 -11.27 13.91 3.63
CA MET A 242 -10.65 15.11 3.07
C MET A 242 -11.67 16.14 2.57
N SER A 243 -12.90 15.73 2.24
CA SER A 243 -13.96 16.59 1.69
C SER A 243 -14.51 17.61 2.70
N ARG A 244 -14.37 17.32 4.01
CA ARG A 244 -14.87 18.16 5.11
C ARG A 244 -14.11 19.48 5.31
N ASN A 245 -13.10 19.75 4.49
CA ASN A 245 -12.42 21.05 4.46
C ASN A 245 -13.02 22.01 3.41
N SER A 246 -14.10 21.64 2.71
CA SER A 246 -14.72 22.48 1.69
C SER A 246 -15.56 23.62 2.29
N GLU A 247 -15.64 24.75 1.58
CA GLU A 247 -16.48 25.91 1.96
C GLU A 247 -17.94 25.51 2.21
N SER A 248 -18.44 24.49 1.51
CA SER A 248 -19.76 23.90 1.68
C SER A 248 -19.97 23.31 3.09
N TYR A 249 -18.95 22.63 3.64
CA TYR A 249 -19.02 22.08 5.00
C TYR A 249 -19.04 23.18 6.07
N GLU A 250 -18.33 24.29 5.87
CA GLU A 250 -18.38 25.42 6.82
C GLU A 250 -19.77 26.07 6.91
N GLN A 251 -20.54 26.06 5.81
CA GLN A 251 -21.92 26.55 5.82
C GLN A 251 -22.84 25.63 6.64
N ILE A 252 -22.67 24.31 6.51
CA ILE A 252 -23.43 23.30 7.26
C ILE A 252 -23.10 23.38 8.76
N LYS A 253 -21.81 23.43 9.11
CA LYS A 253 -21.36 23.46 10.52
C LYS A 253 -21.84 24.71 11.29
N LYS A 254 -21.92 25.86 10.62
CA LYS A 254 -22.46 27.11 11.22
C LYS A 254 -23.92 26.99 11.66
N LEU A 255 -24.68 26.04 11.11
CA LEU A 255 -26.06 25.77 11.55
C LEU A 255 -26.12 24.91 12.83
N GLU A 256 -25.04 24.19 13.16
CA GLU A 256 -24.98 23.24 14.28
C GLU A 256 -24.16 23.76 15.49
N ASP A 257 -23.19 24.66 15.24
CA ASP A 257 -22.21 25.12 16.23
C ASP A 257 -22.75 26.12 17.29
N ASP A 258 -24.04 26.48 17.29
CA ASP A 258 -24.64 27.38 18.31
C ASP A 258 -24.71 26.75 19.73
N ILE A 259 -24.37 25.46 19.90
CA ILE A 259 -24.66 24.71 21.13
C ILE A 259 -23.41 24.32 21.97
N TYR A 260 -22.19 24.25 21.41
CA TYR A 260 -21.02 23.77 22.20
C TYR A 260 -19.73 24.55 21.96
N ASN A 261 -19.52 25.59 22.77
CA ASN A 261 -18.24 26.29 22.91
C ASN A 261 -17.35 25.61 23.97
N ASN A 262 -16.36 24.81 23.56
CA ASN A 262 -15.06 24.67 24.26
C ASN A 262 -13.95 24.06 23.36
N PRO A 263 -12.67 24.47 23.47
CA PRO A 263 -11.67 24.38 22.41
C PRO A 263 -10.73 23.17 22.58
N LYS A 264 -11.18 21.97 22.24
CA LYS A 264 -10.25 20.97 21.69
C LYS A 264 -10.37 21.07 20.18
N LYS A 265 -9.28 21.47 19.52
CA LYS A 265 -9.21 21.65 18.06
C LYS A 265 -9.20 20.27 17.38
N ILE A 266 -10.32 19.55 17.47
CA ILE A 266 -10.52 18.30 16.74
C ILE A 266 -10.47 18.64 15.25
N PRO A 267 -9.61 17.98 14.46
CA PRO A 267 -9.55 18.24 13.02
C PRO A 267 -10.92 18.00 12.39
N LYS A 268 -11.36 18.91 11.52
CA LYS A 268 -12.65 18.81 10.82
C LYS A 268 -12.77 17.53 9.98
N GLN A 269 -11.64 17.00 9.55
CA GLN A 269 -11.50 15.81 8.73
C GLN A 269 -11.78 14.52 9.51
N LEU A 270 -11.70 14.53 10.85
CA LEU A 270 -11.91 13.31 11.65
C LEU A 270 -13.39 12.89 11.59
N LEU A 271 -13.66 11.73 10.99
CA LEU A 271 -14.98 11.13 10.92
C LEU A 271 -15.27 10.23 12.12
N PHE A 272 -14.31 9.37 12.48
CA PHE A 272 -14.53 8.30 13.44
C PHE A 272 -13.24 7.93 14.16
N VAL A 273 -13.36 7.50 15.41
CA VAL A 273 -12.27 6.98 16.22
C VAL A 273 -12.70 5.64 16.80
N HIS A 274 -11.95 4.60 16.46
CA HIS A 274 -12.05 3.28 17.08
C HIS A 274 -10.98 3.14 18.16
N GLY A 275 -11.40 3.24 19.42
CA GLY A 275 -10.54 3.06 20.61
C GLY A 275 -10.76 1.72 21.30
N GLY A 276 -10.88 0.63 20.54
CA GLY A 276 -11.19 -0.70 21.08
C GLY A 276 -9.97 -1.54 21.50
N HIS A 277 -8.77 -1.18 21.06
CA HIS A 277 -7.55 -1.90 21.39
C HIS A 277 -6.96 -1.43 22.73
N ILE A 278 -6.28 -2.35 23.44
CA ILE A 278 -5.66 -2.05 24.76
C ILE A 278 -4.32 -1.29 24.61
N GLY A 279 -3.80 -1.17 23.39
CA GLY A 279 -2.54 -0.50 23.05
C GLY A 279 -2.37 -0.43 21.54
N SER A 280 -1.12 -0.31 21.07
CA SER A 280 -0.80 -0.08 19.65
C SER A 280 -1.60 -0.92 18.66
N VAL A 281 -2.10 -0.24 17.64
CA VAL A 281 -2.76 -0.86 16.50
C VAL A 281 -1.75 -0.97 15.36
N TYR A 282 -1.38 -2.18 14.99
CA TYR A 282 -0.26 -2.45 14.08
C TYR A 282 -0.64 -2.39 12.60
N ASP A 283 -1.84 -2.83 12.25
CA ASP A 283 -2.29 -2.85 10.87
C ASP A 283 -3.80 -2.65 10.80
N MET A 284 -4.25 -2.18 9.64
CA MET A 284 -5.65 -2.04 9.30
C MET A 284 -5.90 -2.37 7.83
N SER A 285 -7.08 -2.94 7.57
CA SER A 285 -7.51 -3.26 6.22
C SER A 285 -8.98 -2.96 6.01
N TRP A 286 -9.30 -2.41 4.84
CA TRP A 286 -10.67 -2.22 4.39
C TRP A 286 -11.18 -3.50 3.76
N ALA A 287 -12.42 -3.88 4.07
CA ALA A 287 -13.10 -4.90 3.31
C ALA A 287 -13.49 -4.35 1.92
N ASN A 288 -13.40 -5.19 0.89
CA ASN A 288 -13.90 -4.86 -0.44
C ASN A 288 -15.42 -5.08 -0.51
N THR A 289 -16.16 -4.26 0.24
CA THR A 289 -17.61 -4.36 0.41
C THR A 289 -18.24 -2.98 0.19
N THR A 290 -19.54 -2.92 -0.09
CA THR A 290 -20.26 -1.64 -0.21
C THR A 290 -20.36 -0.85 1.11
N THR A 291 -20.02 -1.47 2.23
CA THR A 291 -20.00 -0.87 3.56
C THR A 291 -18.59 -0.47 3.99
N LEU A 292 -18.48 0.48 4.92
CA LEU A 292 -17.22 0.90 5.55
C LEU A 292 -16.78 -0.07 6.64
N LEU A 293 -16.65 -1.33 6.24
CA LEU A 293 -16.20 -2.40 7.10
C LEU A 293 -14.67 -2.40 7.12
N ALA A 294 -14.10 -2.24 8.31
CA ALA A 294 -12.67 -2.23 8.54
C ALA A 294 -12.30 -3.33 9.55
N ALA A 295 -11.08 -3.82 9.42
CA ALA A 295 -10.47 -4.74 10.36
C ALA A 295 -9.15 -4.16 10.87
N THR A 296 -8.92 -4.25 12.18
CA THR A 296 -7.71 -3.77 12.85
C THR A 296 -7.11 -4.87 13.72
N VAL A 297 -5.79 -4.88 13.81
CA VAL A 297 -5.03 -5.79 14.69
C VAL A 297 -4.11 -4.99 15.59
N GLY A 298 -3.89 -5.46 16.81
CA GLY A 298 -3.07 -4.73 17.78
C GLY A 298 -2.31 -5.61 18.75
N VAL A 299 -1.63 -4.94 19.68
CA VAL A 299 -0.80 -5.52 20.76
C VAL A 299 -1.55 -6.55 21.60
N ASP A 300 -2.86 -6.39 21.71
CA ASP A 300 -3.74 -7.25 22.50
C ASP A 300 -4.02 -8.62 21.89
N ASN A 301 -3.32 -8.98 20.80
CA ASN A 301 -3.53 -10.20 20.02
C ASN A 301 -4.97 -10.35 19.52
N SER A 302 -5.70 -9.24 19.40
CA SER A 302 -7.07 -9.23 18.90
C SER A 302 -7.12 -8.78 17.45
N LEU A 303 -8.00 -9.42 16.68
CA LEU A 303 -8.49 -8.91 15.41
C LEU A 303 -9.89 -8.34 15.68
N GLN A 304 -10.04 -7.03 15.49
CA GLN A 304 -11.31 -6.35 15.69
C GLN A 304 -11.87 -5.96 14.32
N VAL A 305 -13.11 -6.38 14.06
CA VAL A 305 -13.83 -6.03 12.83
C VAL A 305 -14.99 -5.14 13.21
N TRP A 306 -15.07 -3.99 12.58
CA TRP A 306 -16.04 -2.95 12.91
C TRP A 306 -16.55 -2.28 11.63
N ASN A 307 -17.81 -1.88 11.67
CA ASN A 307 -18.47 -1.19 10.57
C ASN A 307 -18.90 0.19 11.04
N MET A 308 -18.61 1.22 10.25
CA MET A 308 -19.15 2.53 10.51
C MET A 308 -20.59 2.61 9.99
N ASN A 309 -21.50 3.10 10.83
CA ASN A 309 -22.88 3.32 10.40
C ASN A 309 -22.92 4.47 9.37
N GLU A 310 -23.63 4.25 8.26
CA GLU A 310 -23.79 5.20 7.15
C GLU A 310 -24.44 6.53 7.56
N GLN A 311 -25.06 6.59 8.74
CA GLN A 311 -25.66 7.82 9.29
C GLN A 311 -24.65 8.94 9.53
N PHE A 312 -23.36 8.63 9.65
CA PHE A 312 -22.30 9.64 9.82
C PHE A 312 -21.69 10.10 8.49
N MET A 313 -22.13 9.55 7.37
CA MET A 313 -21.52 9.76 6.05
C MET A 313 -22.24 10.80 5.19
N PHE A 314 -23.47 11.19 5.54
CA PHE A 314 -24.25 12.16 4.79
C PHE A 314 -25.20 12.94 5.70
N GLN A 315 -24.81 14.17 6.05
CA GLN A 315 -25.71 15.31 6.26
C GLN A 315 -25.04 16.56 5.67
#